data_AF-A0A7Y8CJS6-F1
#
_entry.id   AF-A0A7Y8CJS6-F1
#
_cell.length_a   1.000
_cell.length_b   1.000
_cell.length_c   1.000
_cell.angle_alpha   90.00
_cell.angle_beta   90.00
_cell.angle_gamma   90.00
#
_symmetry.space_group_name_H-M   'P 1'
#
loop_
_entity.id
_entity.type
_entity.pdbx_description
1 polymer ?
#
loop_
_entity_poly.entity_id
_entity_poly.type
_entity_poly.pdbx_seq_one_letter_code
_entity_poly.pdbx_strand_id
1 'polypeptide(L)'
;MTSFGFRLKEERQRLALRQADFAQKASVSVSTQRLYEHDRRTPRAICLANITRIGVDVLYVLTGRKTLLVDMNPLQARRLIDGKILNSEVLDEQADEEVYFKLVKRDRDSHQY
;
A
#
# COMPACT_ATOMS: atom_id res chain seq x y z
N MET A 1 16.22 0.18 12.47
CA MET A 1 14.81 -0.27 12.36
C MET A 1 13.96 0.94 12.02
N THR A 2 13.16 0.89 10.95
CA THR A 2 12.18 1.95 10.64
C THR A 2 10.94 1.75 11.52
N SER A 3 10.40 2.83 12.09
CA SER A 3 9.21 2.76 12.96
C SER A 3 7.92 2.77 12.16
N PHE A 4 6.79 2.49 12.83
CA PHE A 4 5.46 2.58 12.22
C PHE A 4 5.17 4.00 11.72
N GLY A 5 5.41 5.01 12.57
CA GLY A 5 5.19 6.42 12.25
C GLY A 5 6.06 6.90 11.11
N PHE A 6 7.31 6.42 11.05
CA PHE A 6 8.21 6.67 9.92
C PHE A 6 7.62 6.14 8.61
N ARG A 7 7.17 4.88 8.56
CA ARG A 7 6.60 4.29 7.35
C ARG A 7 5.29 4.95 6.93
N LEU A 8 4.46 5.36 7.89
CA LEU A 8 3.24 6.14 7.61
C LEU A 8 3.58 7.49 6.96
N LYS A 9 4.61 8.17 7.47
CA LYS A 9 5.11 9.43 6.91
C LYS A 9 5.68 9.24 5.51
N GLU A 10 6.46 8.17 5.30
CA GLU A 10 7.01 7.80 3.99
C GLU A 10 5.88 7.60 2.97
N GLU A 11 4.85 6.84 3.31
CA GLU A 11 3.71 6.62 2.40
C GLU A 11 2.93 7.90 2.10
N ARG A 12 2.73 8.78 3.10
CA ARG A 12 2.15 10.11 2.84
C ARG A 12 3.01 10.91 1.85
N GLN A 13 4.32 10.90 2.04
CA GLN A 13 5.26 11.63 1.19
C GLN A 13 5.32 11.04 -0.22
N ARG A 14 5.22 9.71 -0.37
CA ARG A 14 5.11 9.02 -1.66
C ARG A 14 3.89 9.49 -2.47
N LEU A 15 2.79 9.79 -1.78
CA LEU A 15 1.57 10.35 -2.38
C LEU A 15 1.64 11.88 -2.58
N ALA A 16 2.77 12.53 -2.28
CA ALA A 16 2.97 13.97 -2.35
C ALA A 16 1.96 14.81 -1.53
N LEU A 17 1.42 14.25 -0.44
CA LEU A 17 0.41 14.90 0.39
C LEU A 17 1.03 15.67 1.56
N ARG A 18 0.48 16.85 1.89
CA ARG A 18 0.79 17.55 3.14
C ARG A 18 0.13 16.84 4.32
N GLN A 19 0.60 17.09 5.55
CA GLN A 19 0.02 16.50 6.76
C GLN A 19 -1.49 16.82 6.90
N ALA A 20 -1.90 18.03 6.51
CA ALA A 20 -3.30 18.45 6.57
C ALA A 20 -4.20 17.65 5.60
N ASP A 21 -3.78 17.51 4.33
CA ASP A 21 -4.54 16.80 3.30
C ASP A 21 -4.67 15.31 3.64
N PHE A 22 -3.58 14.72 4.16
CA PHE A 22 -3.59 13.33 4.60
C PHE A 22 -4.50 13.12 5.82
N ALA A 23 -4.46 14.02 6.80
CA ALA A 23 -5.31 13.96 7.98
C ALA A 23 -6.81 14.03 7.61
N GLN A 24 -7.17 14.90 6.65
CA GLN A 24 -8.53 14.98 6.12
C GLN A 24 -8.97 13.65 5.50
N LYS A 25 -8.15 13.06 4.62
CA LYS A 25 -8.43 11.76 3.99
C LYS A 25 -8.50 10.61 5.00
N ALA A 26 -7.71 10.69 6.07
CA ALA A 26 -7.71 9.75 7.18
C ALA A 26 -8.89 9.95 8.16
N SER A 27 -9.67 11.03 8.01
CA SER A 27 -10.73 11.46 8.93
C SER A 27 -10.24 11.70 10.37
N VAL A 28 -9.07 12.35 10.50
CA VAL A 28 -8.46 12.73 11.79
C VAL A 28 -8.00 14.20 11.75
N SER A 29 -7.68 14.76 12.92
CA SER A 29 -7.07 16.10 12.98
C SER A 29 -5.61 16.09 12.52
N VAL A 30 -5.10 17.24 12.06
CA VAL A 30 -3.67 17.40 11.69
C VAL A 30 -2.75 17.10 12.88
N SER A 31 -3.16 17.50 14.09
CA SER A 31 -2.43 17.17 15.33
C SER A 31 -2.35 15.66 15.56
N THR A 32 -3.45 14.94 15.32
CA THR A 32 -3.50 13.48 15.43
C THR A 32 -2.58 12.82 14.40
N GLN A 33 -2.59 13.29 13.15
CA GLN A 33 -1.67 12.80 12.11
C GLN A 33 -0.20 13.02 12.51
N ARG A 34 0.14 14.19 13.08
CA ARG A 34 1.49 14.45 13.58
C ARG A 34 1.87 13.45 14.68
N LEU A 35 0.97 13.15 15.63
CA LEU A 35 1.23 12.18 16.69
C LEU A 35 1.48 10.77 16.13
N TYR A 36 0.74 10.38 15.08
CA TYR A 36 0.96 9.10 14.39
C TYR A 36 2.35 9.04 13.73
N GLU A 37 2.74 10.07 13.00
CA GLU A 37 4.04 10.12 12.31
C GLU A 37 5.25 10.17 13.24
N HIS A 38 5.05 10.46 14.53
CA HIS A 38 6.11 10.49 15.55
C HIS A 38 5.99 9.35 16.57
N ASP A 39 5.20 8.31 16.25
CA ASP A 39 4.99 7.14 17.11
C ASP A 39 4.45 7.49 18.52
N ARG A 40 3.83 8.66 18.68
CA ARG A 40 3.21 9.10 19.95
C ARG A 40 1.80 8.54 20.13
N ARG A 41 1.20 8.04 19.05
CA ARG A 41 -0.13 7.42 19.06
C ARG A 41 -0.23 6.44 17.90
N THR A 42 -1.00 5.37 18.08
CA THR A 42 -1.29 4.41 17.01
C THR A 42 -2.60 4.76 16.29
N PRO A 43 -2.63 4.76 14.95
CA PRO A 43 -3.87 4.92 14.19
C PRO A 43 -4.88 3.81 14.51
N ARG A 44 -6.15 4.20 14.62
CA ARG A 44 -7.25 3.22 14.73
C ARG A 44 -7.46 2.50 13.40
N ALA A 45 -8.00 1.29 13.44
CA ALA A 45 -8.31 0.51 12.24
C ALA A 45 -9.13 1.29 11.18
N ILE A 46 -10.10 2.11 11.61
CA ILE A 46 -10.90 2.96 10.70
C ILE A 46 -10.02 3.96 9.93
N CYS A 47 -9.03 4.56 10.59
CA CYS A 47 -8.07 5.45 9.94
C CYS A 47 -7.25 4.69 8.88
N LEU A 48 -6.79 3.48 9.20
CA LEU A 48 -6.05 2.62 8.28
C LEU A 48 -6.90 2.21 7.06
N ALA A 49 -8.17 1.86 7.29
CA ALA A 49 -9.12 1.55 6.22
C ALA A 49 -9.34 2.76 5.29
N ASN A 50 -9.47 3.96 5.85
CA ASN A 50 -9.63 5.18 5.05
C ASN A 50 -8.41 5.47 4.18
N ILE A 51 -7.20 5.42 4.75
CA ILE A 51 -5.98 5.73 3.99
C ILE A 51 -5.63 4.64 2.95
N THR A 52 -6.06 3.39 3.17
CA THR A 52 -5.93 2.33 2.16
C THR A 52 -6.63 2.71 0.85
N ARG A 53 -7.76 3.44 0.93
CA ARG A 53 -8.56 3.84 -0.25
C ARG A 53 -7.88 4.91 -1.10
N ILE A 54 -6.95 5.68 -0.53
CA ILE A 54 -6.17 6.70 -1.25
C ILE A 54 -4.82 6.17 -1.73
N GLY A 55 -4.62 4.84 -1.66
CA GLY A 55 -3.44 4.18 -2.20
C GLY A 55 -2.26 4.06 -1.24
N VAL A 56 -2.45 4.25 0.07
CA VAL A 56 -1.43 3.92 1.08
C VAL A 56 -1.26 2.40 1.17
N ASP A 57 0.00 1.94 1.15
CA ASP A 57 0.35 0.56 1.45
C ASP A 57 0.33 0.32 2.97
N VAL A 58 -0.86 0.01 3.50
CA VAL A 58 -1.05 -0.24 4.93
C VAL A 58 -0.32 -1.50 5.41
N LEU A 59 -0.10 -2.49 4.53
CA LEU A 59 0.68 -3.68 4.88
C LEU A 59 2.13 -3.28 5.15
N TYR A 60 2.71 -2.44 4.29
CA TYR A 60 4.04 -1.87 4.53
C TYR A 60 4.10 -1.07 5.82
N VAL A 61 3.13 -0.19 6.07
CA VAL A 61 3.09 0.61 7.31
C VAL A 61 3.09 -0.30 8.55
N LEU A 62 2.28 -1.37 8.54
CA LEU A 62 2.19 -2.30 9.68
C LEU A 62 3.43 -3.18 9.85
N THR A 63 3.92 -3.78 8.76
CA THR A 63 4.88 -4.90 8.81
C THR A 63 6.31 -4.50 8.43
N GLY A 64 6.49 -3.39 7.74
CA GLY A 64 7.76 -3.01 7.12
C GLY A 64 8.07 -3.74 5.81
N ARG A 65 7.22 -4.67 5.36
CA ARG A 65 7.36 -5.37 4.08
C ARG A 65 6.61 -4.61 2.99
N LYS A 66 7.31 -4.13 1.96
CA LYS A 66 6.68 -3.39 0.85
C LYS A 66 5.86 -4.36 0.00
N THR A 67 4.64 -3.97 -0.35
CA THR A 67 3.84 -4.73 -1.31
C THR A 67 4.44 -4.53 -2.71
N LEU A 68 4.76 -5.64 -3.38
CA LEU A 68 5.16 -5.59 -4.79
C LEU A 68 3.90 -5.38 -5.65
N LEU A 69 3.81 -4.20 -6.26
CA LEU A 69 2.83 -3.93 -7.30
C LEU A 69 3.37 -4.47 -8.62
N VAL A 70 2.83 -5.60 -9.07
CA VAL A 70 3.12 -6.12 -10.41
C VAL A 70 2.06 -5.57 -11.35
N ASP A 71 2.47 -4.75 -12.33
CA ASP A 71 1.59 -4.34 -13.41
C ASP A 71 1.36 -5.54 -14.33
N MET A 72 0.22 -6.21 -14.15
CA MET A 72 -0.16 -7.35 -14.96
C MET A 72 -1.47 -7.08 -15.68
N ASN A 73 -1.49 -7.41 -16.97
CA ASN A 73 -2.74 -7.47 -17.71
C ASN A 73 -3.57 -8.70 -17.26
N PRO A 74 -4.90 -8.71 -17.52
CA PRO A 74 -5.76 -9.80 -17.07
C PRO A 74 -5.34 -11.20 -17.56
N LEU A 75 -4.70 -11.28 -18.73
CA LEU A 75 -4.20 -12.54 -19.28
C LEU A 75 -2.95 -13.04 -18.52
N GLN A 76 -2.04 -12.13 -18.15
CA GLN A 76 -0.88 -12.44 -17.30
C GLN A 76 -1.32 -12.86 -15.89
N ALA A 77 -2.30 -12.16 -15.31
CA ALA A 77 -2.89 -12.54 -14.02
C ALA A 77 -3.55 -13.92 -14.07
N ARG A 78 -4.29 -14.22 -15.15
CA ARG A 78 -4.90 -15.53 -15.35
C ARG A 78 -3.87 -16.64 -15.48
N ARG A 79 -2.77 -16.41 -16.21
CA ARG A 79 -1.64 -17.35 -16.33
C ARG A 79 -0.99 -17.66 -14.99
N LEU A 80 -0.82 -16.66 -14.13
CA LEU A 80 -0.26 -16.82 -12.79
C LEU A 80 -1.19 -17.65 -11.89
N ILE A 81 -2.51 -17.36 -11.92
CA ILE A 81 -3.52 -18.11 -11.14
C ILE A 81 -3.63 -19.56 -11.60
N ASP A 82 -3.55 -19.80 -12.91
CA ASP A 82 -3.67 -21.12 -13.52
C ASP A 82 -2.35 -21.94 -13.44
N GLY A 83 -1.34 -21.46 -12.69
CA GLY A 83 -0.07 -22.15 -12.47
C GLY A 83 0.82 -22.29 -13.72
N LYS A 84 0.47 -21.62 -14.83
CA LYS A 84 1.29 -21.56 -16.04
C LYS A 84 2.27 -20.39 -15.90
N ILE A 85 3.31 -20.66 -15.12
CA ILE A 85 4.42 -19.77 -14.80
C ILE A 85 4.90 -19.05 -16.09
N LEU A 86 4.91 -17.72 -16.03
CA LEU A 86 5.54 -16.84 -17.01
C LEU A 86 7.05 -17.08 -16.98
N ASN A 87 7.52 -18.11 -17.70
CA ASN A 87 8.91 -18.54 -17.78
C ASN A 87 9.53 -18.93 -16.42
N SER A 88 10.19 -20.08 -16.42
CA SER A 88 10.66 -20.84 -15.26
C SER A 88 11.87 -20.23 -14.53
N GLU A 89 11.84 -18.96 -14.16
CA GLU A 89 12.81 -18.38 -13.24
C GLU A 89 12.09 -17.47 -12.26
N VAL A 90 12.63 -17.36 -11.05
CA VAL A 90 12.12 -16.60 -9.91
C VAL A 90 11.08 -17.34 -9.06
N LEU A 91 11.52 -18.40 -8.40
CA LEU A 91 11.54 -18.40 -6.93
C LEU A 91 12.80 -19.15 -6.52
N ASP A 92 13.81 -18.39 -6.10
CA ASP A 92 14.90 -18.96 -5.30
C ASP A 92 14.25 -19.61 -4.07
N GLU A 93 14.51 -20.90 -3.83
CA GLU A 93 13.96 -21.65 -2.69
C GLU A 93 14.37 -21.03 -1.34
N GLN A 94 15.32 -20.09 -1.34
CA GLN A 94 15.76 -19.32 -0.17
C GLN A 94 15.01 -18.00 0.05
N ALA A 95 14.00 -17.66 -0.76
CA ALA A 95 13.20 -16.48 -0.51
C ALA A 95 12.26 -16.71 0.70
N ASP A 96 12.74 -16.41 1.90
CA ASP A 96 11.93 -16.27 3.14
C ASP A 96 10.84 -15.17 3.04
N GLU A 97 10.61 -14.60 1.86
CA GLU A 97 9.70 -13.49 1.62
C GLU A 97 8.36 -13.98 1.06
N GLU A 98 7.35 -14.04 1.92
CA GLU A 98 5.95 -14.14 1.48
C GLU A 98 5.58 -12.92 0.62
N VAL A 99 5.25 -13.18 -0.65
CA VAL A 99 4.79 -12.14 -1.59
C VAL A 99 3.28 -11.99 -1.49
N TYR A 100 2.82 -10.84 -0.97
CA TYR A 100 1.41 -10.48 -0.93
C TYR A 100 1.01 -9.71 -2.19
N PHE A 101 0.06 -10.23 -2.97
CA PHE A 101 -0.46 -9.56 -4.17
C PHE A 101 -1.82 -8.90 -3.88
N LYS A 102 -1.96 -7.62 -4.23
CA LYS A 102 -3.25 -6.92 -4.26
C LYS A 102 -3.68 -6.70 -5.71
N LEU A 103 -4.70 -7.42 -6.16
CA LEU A 103 -5.33 -7.16 -7.44
C LEU A 103 -6.20 -5.90 -7.34
N VAL A 104 -5.74 -4.80 -7.95
CA VAL A 104 -6.54 -3.58 -8.08
C VAL A 104 -7.19 -3.61 -9.46
N LYS A 105 -8.53 -3.67 -9.52
CA LYS A 105 -9.25 -3.39 -10.76
C LYS A 105 -9.04 -1.91 -11.08
N ARG A 106 -8.44 -1.58 -12.22
CA ARG A 106 -8.53 -0.23 -12.77
C ARG A 106 -9.98 -0.05 -13.24
N ASP A 107 -10.71 0.86 -12.60
CA ASP A 107 -11.90 1.43 -13.23
C ASP A 107 -11.41 2.11 -14.50
N ARG A 108 -11.77 1.53 -15.66
CA ARG A 108 -11.65 2.21 -16.94
C ARG A 108 -12.82 3.17 -17.07
N ASP A 109 -12.81 4.23 -16.27
CA ASP A 109 -13.72 5.35 -16.53
C ASP A 109 -13.08 6.25 -17.61
N SER A 110 -13.50 5.94 -18.84
CA SER A 110 -14.09 6.90 -19.77
C SER A 110 -13.45 8.29 -19.79
N HIS A 111 -12.34 8.41 -20.52
CA HIS A 111 -12.17 9.59 -21.35
C HIS A 111 -13.18 9.51 -22.50
N GLN A 112 -14.35 10.10 -22.31
CA GLN A 112 -15.15 10.59 -23.43
C GLN A 112 -15.12 12.11 -23.37
N TYR A 113 -14.84 12.65 -24.56
CA TYR A 113 -14.67 14.05 -24.95
C TYR A 113 -15.71 15.02 -24.37
#